data_AF-Q0AV45-F1
#
_entry.id   AF-Q0AV45-F1
#
_cell.length_a   1.000
_cell.length_b   1.000
_cell.length_c   1.000
_cell.angle_alpha   90.00
_cell.angle_beta   90.00
_cell.angle_gamma   90.00
#
_symmetry.space_group_name_H-M   'P 1'
#
loop_
_entity.id
_entity.type
_entity.pdbx_description
1 polymer ?
#
loop_
_entity_poly.entity_id
_entity_poly.type
_entity_poly.pdbx_seq_one_letter_code
_entity_poly.pdbx_strand_id
1 'polypeptide(L)'
;MPVYDYRCENCGCFEKMQKITEDALSECPSCGGKVQRLISKNVAIVFKGSGFYATDNQQQLKNKARAVNKERQKDNEALLDGDVKSFVKQSDSSDKKIAEA
;
A
#
# COMPACT_ATOMS: atom_id res chain seq x y z
N MET A 1 6.86 5.68 -33.21
CA MET A 1 5.65 6.54 -33.21
C MET A 1 4.83 6.14 -32.00
N PRO A 2 4.57 7.05 -31.04
CA PRO A 2 3.79 6.74 -29.85
C PRO A 2 2.38 6.21 -30.18
N VAL A 3 1.87 5.33 -29.34
CA VAL A 3 0.46 4.91 -29.33
C VAL A 3 -0.25 5.70 -28.25
N TYR A 4 -1.40 6.27 -28.58
CA TYR A 4 -2.26 6.96 -27.63
C TYR A 4 -3.62 6.29 -27.54
N ASP A 5 -4.10 6.20 -26.31
CA ASP A 5 -5.42 5.68 -26.00
C ASP A 5 -6.45 6.81 -26.13
N TYR A 6 -7.56 6.54 -26.79
CA TYR A 6 -8.68 7.46 -26.94
C TYR A 6 -9.96 6.80 -26.47
N ARG A 7 -10.89 7.62 -25.96
CA ARG A 7 -12.24 7.21 -25.61
C ARG A 7 -13.26 8.00 -26.41
N CYS A 8 -14.10 7.28 -27.15
CA CYS A 8 -15.31 7.79 -27.77
C CYS A 8 -16.50 7.51 -26.88
N GLU A 9 -17.45 8.45 -26.81
CA GLU A 9 -18.69 8.29 -26.05
C GLU A 9 -19.60 7.20 -26.65
N ASN A 10 -19.58 7.01 -27.97
CA ASN A 10 -20.46 6.06 -28.66
C ASN A 10 -19.83 4.70 -28.94
N CYS A 11 -18.52 4.66 -29.24
CA CYS A 11 -17.83 3.43 -29.66
C CYS A 11 -16.99 2.77 -28.56
N GLY A 12 -16.67 3.49 -27.47
CA GLY A 12 -15.77 3.01 -26.43
C GLY A 12 -14.30 3.40 -26.66
N CYS A 13 -13.38 2.59 -26.15
CA CYS A 13 -11.95 2.88 -26.16
C CYS A 13 -11.25 2.31 -27.41
N PHE A 14 -10.30 3.06 -27.97
CA PHE A 14 -9.47 2.61 -29.09
C PHE A 14 -8.06 3.21 -29.01
N GLU A 15 -7.11 2.57 -29.68
CA GLU A 15 -5.71 2.99 -29.73
C GLU A 15 -5.38 3.60 -31.10
N LYS A 16 -4.55 4.65 -31.12
CA LYS A 16 -4.09 5.28 -32.36
C LYS A 16 -2.61 5.63 -32.28
N MET A 17 -1.85 5.24 -33.30
CA MET A 17 -0.48 5.72 -33.50
C MET A 17 -0.51 7.16 -34.00
N GLN A 18 0.13 8.08 -33.28
CA GLN A 18 0.26 9.48 -33.68
C GLN A 18 1.67 10.00 -33.33
N LYS A 19 2.12 11.03 -34.04
CA LYS A 19 3.35 11.72 -33.64
C LYS A 19 3.07 12.59 -32.43
N ILE A 20 4.11 12.82 -31.63
CA ILE A 20 4.01 13.71 -30.46
C ILE A 20 3.78 15.18 -30.85
N THR A 21 4.17 15.55 -32.07
CA THR A 21 3.99 16.90 -32.64
C THR A 21 2.65 17.09 -33.33
N GLU A 22 1.85 16.04 -33.48
CA GLU A 22 0.52 16.13 -34.10
C GLU A 22 -0.54 16.47 -33.05
N ASP A 23 -1.55 17.22 -33.47
CA ASP A 23 -2.68 17.56 -32.61
C ASP A 23 -3.48 16.32 -32.21
N ALA A 24 -4.05 16.37 -31.01
CA ALA A 24 -4.90 15.31 -30.50
C ALA A 24 -6.16 15.18 -31.36
N LEU A 25 -6.64 13.95 -31.53
CA LEU A 25 -7.84 13.68 -32.30
C LEU A 25 -9.07 14.27 -31.57
N SER A 26 -9.91 15.01 -32.29
CA SER A 26 -11.19 15.56 -31.80
C SER A 26 -12.39 14.68 -32.17
N GLU A 27 -12.29 13.92 -33.27
CA GLU A 27 -13.36 13.11 -33.84
C GLU A 27 -13.00 11.62 -33.92
N CYS A 28 -13.98 10.76 -33.66
CA CYS A 28 -13.82 9.32 -33.76
C CYS A 28 -13.78 8.88 -35.23
N PRO A 29 -12.77 8.12 -35.68
CA PRO A 29 -12.68 7.66 -37.07
C PRO A 29 -13.78 6.65 -37.45
N SER A 30 -14.47 6.04 -36.47
CA SER A 30 -15.53 5.06 -36.73
C SER A 30 -16.94 5.67 -36.77
N CYS A 31 -17.20 6.75 -36.04
CA CYS A 31 -18.55 7.32 -35.91
C CYS A 31 -18.64 8.85 -36.03
N GLY A 32 -17.52 9.57 -36.11
CA GLY A 32 -17.50 11.04 -36.12
C GLY A 32 -17.84 11.72 -34.79
N GLY A 33 -18.12 10.94 -33.74
CA GLY A 33 -18.43 11.48 -32.41
C GLY A 33 -17.22 12.11 -31.72
N LYS A 34 -17.47 12.89 -30.66
CA LYS A 34 -16.40 13.49 -29.85
C LYS A 34 -15.53 12.42 -29.19
N VAL A 35 -14.22 12.65 -29.16
CA VAL A 35 -13.26 11.79 -28.48
C VAL A 35 -12.38 12.56 -27.50
N GLN A 36 -11.91 11.85 -26.49
CA GLN A 36 -10.95 12.36 -25.51
C GLN A 36 -9.75 11.44 -25.46
N ARG A 37 -8.55 12.02 -25.40
CA ARG A 37 -7.32 11.27 -25.20
C ARG A 37 -7.21 10.84 -23.74
N LEU A 38 -7.05 9.53 -23.53
CA LEU A 38 -6.83 8.96 -22.21
C LEU A 38 -5.34 9.01 -21.87
N ILE A 39 -5.05 9.34 -20.62
CA ILE A 39 -3.71 9.15 -20.04
C ILE A 39 -3.64 7.68 -19.64
N SER A 40 -2.80 6.90 -20.32
CA SER A 40 -2.65 5.47 -20.07
C SER A 40 -2.35 5.22 -18.59
N LYS A 41 -3.08 4.27 -17.98
CA LYS A 41 -2.97 3.93 -16.55
C LYS A 41 -1.63 3.27 -16.17
N ASN A 42 -0.80 2.98 -17.16
CA ASN A 42 0.44 2.22 -17.02
C ASN A 42 1.64 3.12 -16.61
N VAL A 43 1.37 4.27 -15.99
CA VAL A 43 2.44 5.13 -15.46
C VAL A 43 2.76 4.63 -14.05
N ALA A 44 3.89 3.95 -13.92
CA ALA A 44 4.46 3.62 -12.61
C ALA A 44 4.96 4.90 -11.93
N ILE A 45 4.12 5.53 -11.11
CA ILE A 45 4.50 6.73 -10.35
C ILE A 45 5.34 6.27 -9.15
N VAL A 46 6.61 6.64 -9.14
CA VAL A 46 7.54 6.36 -8.03
C VAL A 46 7.76 7.65 -7.23
N PHE A 47 7.18 7.73 -6.03
CA PHE A 47 7.32 8.90 -5.16
C PHE A 47 8.60 8.82 -4.32
N LYS A 48 9.68 9.45 -4.77
CA LYS A 48 10.93 9.52 -4.00
C LYS A 48 10.81 10.59 -2.90
N GLY A 49 10.48 10.17 -1.68
CA GLY A 49 10.45 11.02 -0.48
C GLY A 49 10.62 10.21 0.80
N SER A 50 11.33 10.75 1.79
CA SER A 50 11.63 10.10 3.07
C SER A 50 10.40 9.77 3.94
N GLY A 51 9.21 10.21 3.55
CA GLY A 51 7.95 9.99 4.27
C GLY A 51 6.98 9.00 3.63
N PHE A 52 7.18 8.58 2.38
CA PHE A 52 6.16 7.82 1.63
C PHE A 52 6.25 6.29 1.80
N TYR A 53 7.41 5.75 2.19
CA TYR A 53 7.67 4.30 2.06
C TYR A 53 7.63 3.46 3.35
N ALA A 54 7.60 4.03 4.56
CA ALA A 54 7.82 3.20 5.75
C ALA A 54 7.25 3.71 7.08
N THR A 55 6.86 4.98 7.18
CA THR A 55 6.74 5.63 8.50
C THR A 55 5.49 5.21 9.26
N ASP A 56 4.33 5.12 8.60
CA ASP A 56 3.06 4.92 9.31
C ASP A 56 2.87 3.48 9.81
N ASN A 57 3.28 2.48 9.04
CA ASN A 57 3.15 1.07 9.45
C ASN A 57 4.29 0.62 10.39
N GLN A 58 5.51 1.14 10.24
CA GLN A 58 6.62 0.70 11.09
C GLN A 58 6.56 1.27 12.51
N GLN A 59 5.97 2.45 12.73
CA GLN A 59 5.84 2.99 14.09
C GLN A 59 4.90 2.14 14.94
N GLN A 60 3.76 1.70 14.38
CA GLN A 60 2.82 0.80 15.04
C GLN A 60 3.49 -0.53 15.40
N LEU A 61 4.21 -1.14 14.45
CA LEU A 61 4.95 -2.38 14.68
C LEU A 61 6.08 -2.22 15.70
N LYS A 62 6.83 -1.11 15.65
CA LYS A 62 7.89 -0.81 16.64
C LYS A 62 7.33 -0.59 18.04
N ASN A 63 6.18 0.08 18.16
CA ASN A 63 5.52 0.30 19.45
C ASN A 63 4.95 -1.02 20.02
N LYS A 64 4.32 -1.85 19.19
CA LYS A 64 3.88 -3.20 19.57
C LYS A 64 5.07 -4.08 20.01
N ALA A 65 6.16 -4.09 19.24
CA ALA A 65 7.37 -4.86 19.58
C ALA A 65 8.03 -4.39 20.89
N ARG A 66 7.98 -3.09 21.20
CA ARG A 66 8.45 -2.55 22.50
C ARG A 66 7.55 -2.95 23.66
N ALA A 67 6.23 -2.97 23.46
CA ALA A 67 5.27 -3.38 24.49
C ALA A 67 5.45 -4.87 24.84
N VAL A 68 5.56 -5.74 23.83
CA VAL A 68 5.79 -7.19 24.02
C VAL A 68 7.12 -7.46 24.73
N ASN A 69 8.20 -6.77 24.36
CA ASN A 69 9.48 -6.92 25.06
C ASN A 69 9.42 -6.50 26.53
N LYS A 70 8.62 -5.47 26.86
CA LYS A 70 8.46 -5.01 28.25
C LYS A 70 7.65 -6.00 29.10
N GLU A 71 6.64 -6.65 28.54
CA GLU A 71 5.89 -7.72 29.22
C GLU A 71 6.80 -8.94 29.46
N ARG A 72 7.55 -9.37 28.43
CA ARG A 72 8.52 -10.48 28.58
C ARG A 72 9.64 -10.20 29.58
N GLN A 73 10.07 -8.96 29.75
CA GLN A 73 11.06 -8.60 30.77
C GLN A 73 10.51 -8.80 32.19
N LYS A 74 9.25 -8.45 32.43
CA LYS A 74 8.58 -8.69 33.72
C LYS A 74 8.38 -10.18 34.00
N ASP A 75 8.07 -10.95 32.96
CA ASP A 75 7.97 -12.40 33.09
C ASP A 75 9.34 -13.00 33.47
N ASN A 76 10.44 -12.53 32.88
CA ASN A 76 11.80 -12.96 33.26
C ASN A 76 12.18 -12.53 34.69
N GLU A 77 11.77 -11.34 35.14
CA GLU A 77 11.97 -10.88 36.53
C GLU A 77 11.20 -11.77 37.53
N ALA A 78 9.93 -12.09 37.26
CA ALA A 78 9.13 -12.99 38.10
C ALA A 78 9.71 -14.41 38.18
N LEU A 79 10.35 -14.88 37.10
CA LEU A 79 11.06 -16.17 37.08
C LEU A 79 12.33 -16.14 37.95
N LEU A 80 13.05 -15.01 37.97
CA LEU A 80 14.26 -14.82 38.80
C LEU A 80 13.92 -14.74 40.30
N ASP A 81 12.75 -14.22 40.64
CA ASP A 81 12.26 -14.14 42.03
C ASP A 81 11.70 -15.48 42.55
N GLY A 82 11.69 -16.54 41.72
CA GLY A 82 11.28 -17.89 42.12
C GLY A 82 9.77 -18.10 42.21
N ASP A 83 8.95 -17.10 41.85
CA ASP A 83 7.50 -17.17 41.86
C ASP A 83 6.94 -17.81 40.58
N VAL A 84 7.19 -19.11 40.42
CA VAL A 84 6.80 -19.90 39.24
C VAL A 84 5.29 -19.83 38.95
N LYS A 85 4.46 -19.69 39.99
CA LYS A 85 2.99 -19.65 39.86
C LYS A 85 2.46 -18.33 39.31
N SER A 86 3.14 -17.21 39.56
CA SER A 86 2.80 -15.91 38.99
C SER A 86 3.32 -15.81 37.55
N PHE A 87 4.53 -16.35 37.29
CA PHE A 87 5.11 -16.47 35.96
C PHE A 87 4.19 -17.18 34.97
N VAL A 88 3.70 -18.39 35.28
CA VAL A 88 2.83 -19.16 34.37
C VAL A 88 1.54 -18.40 34.03
N LYS A 89 0.96 -17.69 35.01
CA LYS A 89 -0.25 -16.89 34.77
C LYS A 89 0.02 -15.65 33.92
N GLN A 90 1.17 -15.01 34.12
CA GLN A 90 1.56 -13.82 33.36
C GLN A 90 1.96 -14.20 31.93
N SER A 91 2.74 -15.28 31.75
CA SER A 91 3.14 -15.79 30.43
C SER A 91 1.94 -16.21 29.58
N ASP A 92 0.96 -16.95 30.14
CA ASP A 92 -0.27 -17.33 29.43
C ASP A 92 -1.09 -16.10 28.98
N SER A 93 -1.04 -15.02 29.77
CA SER A 93 -1.72 -13.77 29.44
C SER A 93 -0.99 -12.96 28.38
N SER A 94 0.35 -12.98 28.40
CA SER A 94 1.23 -12.36 27.40
C SER A 94 1.08 -13.07 26.06
N ASP A 95 1.09 -14.41 26.04
CA ASP A 95 1.00 -15.22 24.82
C ASP A 95 -0.37 -15.09 24.12
N LYS A 96 -1.46 -15.00 24.88
CA LYS A 96 -2.81 -14.74 24.31
C LYS A 96 -2.91 -13.38 23.63
N LYS A 97 -2.36 -12.33 24.25
CA LYS A 97 -2.35 -10.98 23.66
C LYS A 97 -1.50 -10.90 22.39
N ILE A 98 -0.46 -11.72 22.27
CA ILE A 98 0.39 -11.80 21.07
C ILE A 98 -0.34 -12.55 19.94
N ALA A 99 -1.11 -13.60 20.27
CA ALA A 99 -1.85 -14.40 19.29
C ALA A 99 -3.07 -13.69 18.69
N GLU A 100 -3.66 -12.72 19.39
CA GLU A 100 -4.84 -11.95 18.97
C GLU A 100 -4.51 -10.65 18.20
N ALA A 101 -3.22 -10.29 18.06
CA ALA A 101 -2.73 -8.99 17.56
C ALA A 101 -2.21 -8.99 16.13
#